data_AF-A0A8C5K6G0-F1
#
_entry.id   AF-A0A8C5K6G0-F1
#
_cell.length_a   1.000
_cell.length_b   1.000
_cell.length_c   1.000
_cell.angle_alpha   90.00
_cell.angle_beta   90.00
_cell.angle_gamma   90.00
#
_symmetry.space_group_name_H-M   'P 1'
#
loop_
_entity.id
_entity.type
_entity.pdbx_description
1 polymer ?
#
loop_
_entity_poly.entity_id
_entity_poly.type
_entity_poly.pdbx_seq_one_letter_code
_entity_poly.pdbx_strand_id
1 'polypeptide(L)'
;MKIEQFEMVTMLLAAMILMDTFQVKAEMLDMADNTFDDEYLKCSNRMEMKYMPQLLEEEKASHKLLETVWQNAKSKWEARKAQIFLPVNFKDNHGIALMAYVSEAQQQTPFYHLFNKAVKMAGQSRKDYIYDFQFKAFHFYLVRALQLLRRPCKDSYKKAMYSTSQNISFAFGGLNQARLGNFTLAYSTRPQAAGDQQVLTIYSCFGIAIEKFFDKESDRIILIPLSEIFQVSQEGDGNDLVLQ
;
A
#
# COMPACT_ATOMS: atom_id res chain seq x y z
N MET A 1 -24.78 -51.89 7.50
CA MET A 1 -24.32 -51.10 8.67
C MET A 1 -22.87 -50.66 8.64
N LYS A 2 -21.84 -51.52 8.44
CA LYS A 2 -20.43 -51.04 8.43
C LYS A 2 -20.00 -50.27 7.16
N ILE A 3 -20.61 -50.59 6.01
CA ILE A 3 -20.27 -49.96 4.71
C ILE A 3 -20.81 -48.52 4.64
N GLU A 4 -22.05 -48.30 5.09
CA GLU A 4 -22.70 -46.98 5.13
C GLU A 4 -21.98 -46.00 6.07
N GLN A 5 -21.41 -46.50 7.17
CA GLN A 5 -20.65 -45.69 8.11
C GLN A 5 -19.31 -45.23 7.51
N PHE A 6 -18.68 -46.05 6.67
CA PHE A 6 -17.42 -45.69 6.02
C PHE A 6 -17.62 -44.64 4.93
N GLU A 7 -18.68 -44.76 4.12
CA GLU A 7 -19.04 -43.77 3.10
C GLU A 7 -19.42 -42.41 3.72
N MET A 8 -20.13 -42.43 4.86
CA MET A 8 -20.47 -41.20 5.57
C MET A 8 -19.21 -40.47 6.09
N VAL A 9 -18.24 -41.22 6.59
CA VAL A 9 -16.97 -40.66 7.09
C VAL A 9 -16.12 -40.10 5.95
N THR A 10 -16.02 -40.80 4.82
CA THR A 10 -15.27 -40.30 3.66
C THR A 10 -15.92 -39.07 3.04
N MET A 11 -17.25 -39.00 2.99
CA MET A 11 -17.98 -37.80 2.52
C MET A 11 -17.77 -36.59 3.45
N LEU A 12 -17.79 -36.79 4.77
CA LEU A 12 -17.51 -35.73 5.74
C LEU A 12 -16.06 -35.24 5.65
N LEU A 13 -15.10 -36.15 5.50
CA LEU A 13 -13.69 -35.81 5.28
C LEU A 13 -13.48 -35.07 3.96
N ALA A 14 -14.11 -35.51 2.87
CA ALA A 14 -14.04 -34.81 1.59
C ALA A 14 -14.65 -33.40 1.65
N ALA A 15 -15.76 -33.23 2.38
CA ALA A 15 -16.38 -31.93 2.60
C ALA A 15 -15.49 -31.01 3.46
N MET A 16 -14.86 -31.53 4.52
CA MET A 16 -13.89 -30.76 5.31
C MET A 16 -12.67 -30.36 4.47
N ILE A 17 -12.15 -31.28 3.65
CA ILE A 17 -11.04 -31.00 2.72
C ILE A 17 -11.45 -29.94 1.69
N LEU A 18 -12.68 -30.00 1.15
CA LEU A 18 -13.21 -28.98 0.22
C LEU A 18 -13.44 -27.62 0.91
N MET A 19 -13.79 -27.58 2.19
CA MET A 19 -13.87 -26.33 2.94
C MET A 19 -12.49 -25.78 3.33
N ASP A 20 -11.48 -26.65 3.50
CA ASP A 20 -10.07 -26.29 3.74
C ASP A 20 -9.28 -26.04 2.46
N THR A 21 -9.80 -26.38 1.26
CA THR A 21 -9.21 -25.86 0.03
C THR A 21 -9.37 -24.34 0.07
N PHE A 22 -8.24 -23.64 0.13
CA PHE A 22 -8.15 -22.19 0.08
C PHE A 22 -9.09 -21.66 -1.01
N GLN A 23 -10.31 -21.25 -0.65
CA GLN A 23 -11.06 -20.37 -1.50
C GLN A 23 -10.19 -19.13 -1.61
N VAL A 24 -9.59 -18.93 -2.78
CA VAL A 24 -8.85 -17.72 -3.09
C VAL A 24 -9.87 -16.61 -2.97
N LYS A 25 -9.89 -15.96 -1.81
CA LYS A 25 -10.84 -14.90 -1.51
C LYS A 25 -10.46 -13.75 -2.42
N ALA A 26 -11.29 -13.51 -3.44
CA ALA A 26 -11.14 -12.37 -4.31
C ALA A 26 -11.04 -11.10 -3.45
N GLU A 27 -10.02 -10.28 -3.70
CA GLU A 27 -9.90 -9.00 -3.04
C GLU A 27 -10.95 -8.07 -3.66
N MET A 28 -11.95 -7.68 -2.87
CA MET A 28 -12.93 -6.71 -3.32
C MET A 28 -12.30 -5.32 -3.28
N LEU A 29 -12.26 -4.65 -4.43
CA LEU A 29 -11.93 -3.24 -4.52
C LEU A 29 -13.15 -2.45 -4.03
N ASP A 30 -13.00 -1.72 -2.93
CA ASP A 30 -14.05 -0.95 -2.27
C ASP A 30 -13.51 0.38 -1.74
N MET A 31 -14.24 1.04 -0.83
CA MET A 31 -13.79 2.30 -0.20
C MET A 31 -12.71 2.10 0.87
N ALA A 32 -12.28 0.86 1.10
CA ALA A 32 -11.23 0.47 2.02
C ALA A 32 -11.49 0.90 3.47
N ASP A 33 -12.74 0.81 3.95
CA ASP A 33 -13.21 1.38 5.22
C ASP A 33 -12.43 0.93 6.47
N ASN A 34 -11.79 -0.24 6.43
CA ASN A 34 -10.97 -0.75 7.52
C ASN A 34 -9.52 -0.24 7.52
N THR A 35 -9.12 0.46 6.47
CA THR A 35 -7.75 0.95 6.29
C THR A 35 -7.53 2.22 7.10
N PHE A 36 -6.41 2.30 7.81
CA PHE A 36 -6.01 3.55 8.44
C PHE A 36 -5.43 4.51 7.39
N ASP A 37 -6.21 5.54 7.03
CA ASP A 37 -5.94 6.43 5.91
C ASP A 37 -5.70 7.91 6.25
N ASP A 38 -5.31 8.18 7.50
CA ASP A 38 -5.14 9.54 8.01
C ASP A 38 -4.09 10.34 7.22
N GLU A 39 -4.52 11.48 6.67
CA GLU A 39 -3.67 12.44 5.97
C GLU A 39 -3.05 13.50 6.91
N TYR A 40 -3.39 13.52 8.19
CA TYR A 40 -2.80 14.44 9.19
C TYR A 40 -2.88 15.93 8.83
N LEU A 41 -3.81 16.33 7.94
CA LEU A 41 -3.82 17.66 7.30
C LEU A 41 -3.85 18.82 8.31
N LYS A 42 -4.51 18.62 9.46
CA LYS A 42 -4.71 19.65 10.49
C LYS A 42 -3.75 19.52 11.68
N CYS A 43 -2.99 18.43 11.79
CA CYS A 43 -2.17 18.13 12.97
C CYS A 43 -0.71 17.79 12.64
N SER A 44 -0.33 17.70 11.37
CA SER A 44 1.01 17.27 10.92
C SER A 44 2.15 17.97 11.65
N ASN A 45 2.18 19.31 11.68
CA ASN A 45 3.25 20.06 12.36
C ASN A 45 3.37 19.71 13.86
N ARG A 46 2.22 19.61 14.56
CA ARG A 46 2.20 19.29 15.99
C ARG A 46 2.63 17.83 16.23
N MET A 47 2.16 16.91 15.39
CA MET A 47 2.54 15.50 15.43
C MET A 47 4.04 15.33 15.26
N GLU A 48 4.59 15.91 14.18
CA GLU A 48 5.99 15.78 13.80
C GLU A 48 6.95 16.38 14.82
N MET A 49 6.59 17.52 15.44
CA MET A 49 7.46 18.15 16.43
C MET A 49 7.38 17.51 17.81
N LYS A 50 6.19 17.06 18.24
CA LYS A 50 5.95 16.69 19.64
C LYS A 50 5.92 15.19 19.90
N TYR A 51 5.41 14.40 18.97
CA TYR A 51 5.04 13.01 19.25
C TYR A 51 5.82 12.00 18.39
N MET A 52 5.98 12.28 17.10
CA MET A 52 6.56 11.32 16.14
C MET A 52 8.03 10.98 16.36
N PRO A 53 8.92 11.89 16.83
CA PRO A 53 10.32 11.53 17.07
C PRO A 53 10.47 10.45 18.15
N GLN A 54 9.83 10.65 19.30
CA GLN A 54 9.86 9.68 20.39
C GLN A 54 9.17 8.37 19.99
N LEU A 55 7.98 8.46 19.37
CA LEU A 55 7.22 7.28 18.97
C LEU A 55 7.99 6.42 17.96
N LEU A 56 8.72 7.04 17.02
CA LEU A 56 9.54 6.29 16.07
C LEU A 56 10.67 5.53 16.76
N GLU A 57 11.34 6.12 17.76
CA GLU A 57 12.37 5.42 18.53
C GLU A 57 11.79 4.24 19.32
N GLU A 58 10.61 4.41 19.91
CA GLU A 58 9.89 3.33 20.61
C GLU A 58 9.47 2.20 19.65
N GLU A 59 8.91 2.54 18.49
CA GLU A 59 8.54 1.57 17.44
C GLU A 59 9.76 0.77 16.96
N LYS A 60 10.86 1.46 16.67
CA LYS A 60 12.12 0.83 16.26
C LYS A 60 12.69 -0.08 17.34
N ALA A 61 12.70 0.36 18.60
CA ALA A 61 13.18 -0.44 19.72
C ALA A 61 12.32 -1.69 19.97
N SER A 62 11.01 -1.60 19.75
CA SER A 62 10.07 -2.70 19.95
C SER A 62 10.01 -3.68 18.78
N HIS A 63 10.37 -3.25 17.57
CA HIS A 63 10.18 -4.04 16.34
C HIS A 63 11.47 -4.19 15.54
N LYS A 64 12.23 -5.26 15.81
CA LYS A 64 13.56 -5.53 15.19
C LYS A 64 13.59 -5.43 13.66
N LEU A 65 12.54 -5.90 12.99
CA LEU A 65 12.44 -5.80 11.53
C LEU A 65 12.29 -4.34 11.06
N LEU A 66 11.55 -3.50 11.79
CA LEU A 66 11.39 -2.08 11.45
C LEU A 66 12.73 -1.36 11.63
N GLU A 67 13.43 -1.62 12.73
CA GLU A 67 14.75 -1.03 12.96
C GLU A 67 15.74 -1.41 11.85
N THR A 68 15.74 -2.67 11.42
CA THR A 68 16.64 -3.14 10.35
C THR A 68 16.32 -2.44 9.03
N VAL A 69 15.05 -2.39 8.65
CA VAL A 69 14.57 -1.69 7.44
C VAL A 69 14.90 -0.19 7.51
N TRP A 70 14.71 0.43 8.67
CA TRP A 70 14.98 1.84 8.89
C TRP A 70 16.47 2.18 8.73
N GLN A 71 17.38 1.40 9.33
CA GLN A 71 18.82 1.64 9.23
C GLN A 71 19.35 1.43 7.79
N ASN A 72 18.82 0.42 7.09
CA ASN A 72 19.14 0.19 5.69
C ASN A 72 18.70 1.37 4.81
N ALA A 73 17.46 1.83 5.01
CA ALA A 73 16.93 2.98 4.29
C ALA A 73 17.67 4.28 4.62
N LYS A 74 18.06 4.47 5.88
CA LYS A 74 18.87 5.61 6.34
C LYS A 74 20.20 5.68 5.59
N SER A 75 20.91 4.56 5.48
CA SER A 75 22.18 4.50 4.75
C SER A 75 22.01 4.88 3.27
N LYS A 76 20.94 4.40 2.61
CA LYS A 76 20.63 4.76 1.23
C LYS A 76 20.24 6.24 1.09
N TRP A 77 19.47 6.77 2.05
CA TRP A 77 19.03 8.15 2.08
C TRP A 77 20.21 9.11 2.21
N GLU A 78 21.15 8.85 3.13
CA GLU A 78 22.36 9.67 3.30
C GLU A 78 23.20 9.73 2.03
N ALA A 79 23.32 8.60 1.31
CA ALA A 79 24.04 8.55 0.04
C ALA A 79 23.35 9.36 -1.08
N ARG A 80 22.01 9.49 -1.04
CA ARG A 80 21.24 10.10 -2.12
C ARG A 80 20.82 11.54 -1.87
N LYS A 81 20.55 11.95 -0.63
CA LYS A 81 19.86 13.22 -0.31
C LYS A 81 20.55 14.47 -0.85
N ALA A 82 21.88 14.47 -0.91
CA ALA A 82 22.67 15.58 -1.43
C ALA A 82 22.56 15.76 -2.96
N GLN A 83 22.07 14.76 -3.68
CA GLN A 83 22.00 14.73 -5.15
C GLN A 83 20.60 15.03 -5.69
N ILE A 84 19.61 15.23 -4.81
CA ILE A 84 18.21 15.41 -5.20
C ILE A 84 17.67 16.75 -4.69
N PHE A 85 16.87 17.41 -5.53
CA PHE A 85 16.15 18.60 -5.11
C PHE A 85 14.92 18.21 -4.27
N LEU A 86 14.84 18.78 -3.07
CA LEU A 86 13.81 18.49 -2.08
C LEU A 86 13.06 19.76 -1.68
N PRO A 87 11.75 19.67 -1.40
CA PRO A 87 11.00 20.79 -0.81
C PRO A 87 11.62 21.25 0.51
N VAL A 88 11.51 22.55 0.83
CA VAL A 88 12.12 23.17 2.02
C VAL A 88 11.77 22.46 3.34
N ASN A 89 10.54 21.94 3.45
CA ASN A 89 10.06 21.26 4.66
C ASN A 89 10.30 19.74 4.65
N PHE A 90 11.03 19.21 3.67
CA PHE A 90 11.30 17.79 3.55
C PHE A 90 12.52 17.39 4.39
N LYS A 91 12.28 16.74 5.53
CA LYS A 91 13.29 16.30 6.49
C LYS A 91 13.76 14.86 6.24
N ASP A 92 14.85 14.48 6.88
CA ASP A 92 15.47 13.16 6.73
C ASP A 92 14.48 12.00 7.00
N ASN A 93 13.70 12.05 8.08
CA ASN A 93 12.74 10.98 8.39
C ASN A 93 11.69 10.74 7.28
N HIS A 94 11.33 11.78 6.51
CA HIS A 94 10.44 11.63 5.34
C HIS A 94 11.13 10.82 4.24
N GLY A 95 12.38 11.15 3.93
CA GLY A 95 13.17 10.46 2.92
C GLY A 95 13.46 9.01 3.32
N ILE A 96 13.82 8.78 4.57
CA ILE A 96 14.09 7.45 5.11
C ILE A 96 12.84 6.57 5.05
N ALA A 97 11.69 7.06 5.51
CA ALA A 97 10.43 6.31 5.47
C ALA A 97 10.02 5.96 4.03
N LEU A 98 10.15 6.91 3.10
CA LEU A 98 9.88 6.68 1.68
C LEU A 98 10.82 5.60 1.08
N MET A 99 12.12 5.73 1.30
CA MET A 99 13.10 4.79 0.76
C MET A 99 12.98 3.40 1.37
N ALA A 100 12.64 3.32 2.67
CA ALA A 100 12.29 2.09 3.36
C ALA A 100 11.13 1.41 2.67
N TYR A 101 9.96 2.07 2.62
CA TYR A 101 8.76 1.47 2.05
C TYR A 101 8.97 0.98 0.62
N VAL A 102 9.56 1.82 -0.24
CA VAL A 102 9.78 1.47 -1.65
C VAL A 102 10.76 0.31 -1.80
N SER A 103 11.86 0.28 -1.05
CA SER A 103 12.83 -0.83 -1.11
C SER A 103 12.16 -2.16 -0.75
N GLU A 104 11.37 -2.15 0.33
CA GLU A 104 10.68 -3.33 0.83
C GLU A 104 9.55 -3.77 -0.10
N ALA A 105 8.83 -2.82 -0.71
CA ALA A 105 7.78 -3.06 -1.68
C ALA A 105 8.30 -3.68 -2.99
N GLN A 106 9.41 -3.17 -3.52
CA GLN A 106 10.02 -3.72 -4.75
C GLN A 106 10.51 -5.16 -4.56
N GLN A 107 10.93 -5.52 -3.33
CA GLN A 107 11.42 -6.85 -2.99
C GLN A 107 10.35 -7.78 -2.41
N GLN A 108 9.12 -7.29 -2.20
CA GLN A 108 8.02 -8.02 -1.56
C GLN A 108 8.46 -8.68 -0.24
N THR A 109 9.14 -7.92 0.61
CA THR A 109 9.73 -8.46 1.84
C THR A 109 8.66 -8.77 2.90
N PRO A 110 9.00 -9.56 3.93
CA PRO A 110 8.12 -9.75 5.08
C PRO A 110 7.69 -8.45 5.75
N PHE A 111 8.54 -7.41 5.77
CA PHE A 111 8.19 -6.11 6.33
C PHE A 111 7.09 -5.43 5.51
N TYR A 112 7.21 -5.46 4.18
CA TYR A 112 6.19 -4.89 3.29
C TYR A 112 4.80 -5.52 3.54
N HIS A 113 4.73 -6.85 3.61
CA HIS A 113 3.47 -7.55 3.87
C HIS A 113 2.93 -7.27 5.27
N LEU A 114 3.80 -7.25 6.29
CA LEU A 114 3.41 -6.96 7.66
C LEU A 114 2.85 -5.54 7.82
N PHE A 115 3.55 -4.55 7.28
CA PHE A 115 3.15 -3.15 7.35
C PHE A 115 1.81 -2.91 6.63
N ASN A 116 1.67 -3.37 5.37
CA ASN A 116 0.42 -3.17 4.63
C ASN A 116 -0.77 -3.89 5.28
N LYS A 117 -0.56 -5.11 5.82
CA LYS A 117 -1.61 -5.79 6.59
C LYS A 117 -2.00 -5.00 7.84
N ALA A 118 -1.04 -4.45 8.58
CA ALA A 118 -1.31 -3.65 9.76
C ALA A 118 -2.10 -2.37 9.40
N VAL A 119 -1.71 -1.67 8.33
CA VAL A 119 -2.43 -0.48 7.83
C VAL A 119 -3.86 -0.82 7.42
N LYS A 120 -4.07 -1.91 6.68
CA LYS A 120 -5.39 -2.38 6.21
C LYS A 120 -6.36 -2.73 7.35
N MET A 121 -5.86 -3.05 8.53
CA MET A 121 -6.68 -3.43 9.69
C MET A 121 -6.81 -2.31 10.73
N ALA A 122 -5.88 -1.35 10.74
CA ALA A 122 -5.79 -0.35 11.80
C ALA A 122 -6.96 0.66 11.82
N GLY A 123 -7.69 0.82 10.71
CA GLY A 123 -8.89 1.67 10.63
C GLY A 123 -10.18 0.99 11.08
N GLN A 124 -10.16 -0.35 11.27
CA GLN A 124 -11.35 -1.12 11.62
C GLN A 124 -11.97 -0.67 12.95
N SER A 125 -11.15 -0.36 13.95
CA SER A 125 -11.63 0.20 15.21
C SER A 125 -10.56 1.01 15.93
N ARG A 126 -11.00 1.83 16.90
CA ARG A 126 -10.10 2.55 17.80
C ARG A 126 -9.16 1.60 18.57
N LYS A 127 -9.64 0.39 18.90
CA LYS A 127 -8.83 -0.60 19.62
C LYS A 127 -7.69 -1.10 18.73
N ASP A 128 -8.00 -1.47 17.49
CA ASP A 128 -7.02 -1.97 16.51
C ASP A 128 -5.95 -0.90 16.24
N TYR A 129 -6.37 0.37 16.09
CA TYR A 129 -5.43 1.48 15.97
C TYR A 129 -4.54 1.64 17.21
N ILE A 130 -5.11 1.69 18.42
CA ILE A 130 -4.34 2.00 19.62
C ILE A 130 -3.39 0.87 19.98
N TYR A 131 -3.85 -0.38 19.97
CA TYR A 131 -3.15 -1.51 20.56
C TYR A 131 -2.43 -2.38 19.53
N ASP A 132 -2.96 -2.51 18.31
CA ASP A 132 -2.44 -3.48 17.34
C ASP A 132 -1.61 -2.81 16.23
N PHE A 133 -1.85 -1.53 15.94
CA PHE A 133 -1.07 -0.81 14.92
C PHE A 133 0.28 -0.30 15.46
N GLN A 134 1.35 -1.03 15.16
CA GLN A 134 2.70 -0.77 15.69
C GLN A 134 3.56 0.15 14.80
N PHE A 135 2.98 0.74 13.74
CA PHE A 135 3.71 1.52 12.73
C PHE A 135 3.17 2.94 12.57
N LYS A 136 2.71 3.57 13.66
CA LYS A 136 2.09 4.89 13.67
C LYS A 136 3.08 5.98 13.20
N ALA A 137 4.31 5.98 13.73
CA ALA A 137 5.30 6.97 13.34
C ALA A 137 5.84 6.71 11.94
N PHE A 138 6.12 5.45 11.60
CA PHE A 138 6.52 5.06 10.24
C PHE A 138 5.46 5.48 9.20
N HIS A 139 4.18 5.16 9.44
CA HIS A 139 3.07 5.58 8.59
C HIS A 139 2.99 7.09 8.45
N PHE A 140 3.08 7.82 9.57
CA PHE A 140 3.06 9.28 9.57
C PHE A 140 4.14 9.87 8.67
N TYR A 141 5.40 9.44 8.81
CA TYR A 141 6.50 9.98 8.01
C TYR A 141 6.36 9.62 6.53
N LEU A 142 5.85 8.41 6.21
CA LEU A 142 5.59 8.01 4.82
C LEU A 142 4.49 8.86 4.17
N VAL A 143 3.34 9.02 4.84
CA VAL A 143 2.25 9.89 4.35
C VAL A 143 2.76 11.33 4.18
N ARG A 144 3.48 11.84 5.18
CA ARG A 144 4.00 13.21 5.13
C ARG A 144 5.01 13.42 4.00
N ALA A 145 5.86 12.43 3.74
CA ALA A 145 6.79 12.45 2.61
C ALA A 145 6.03 12.59 1.28
N LEU A 146 5.01 11.75 1.06
CA LEU A 146 4.22 11.78 -0.17
C LEU A 146 3.49 13.11 -0.35
N GLN A 147 2.91 13.66 0.73
CA GLN A 147 2.25 14.97 0.70
C GLN A 147 3.18 16.11 0.31
N LEU A 148 4.38 16.13 0.87
CA LEU A 148 5.35 17.19 0.59
C LEU A 148 5.92 17.10 -0.83
N LEU A 149 5.99 15.90 -1.40
CA LEU A 149 6.46 15.66 -2.77
C LEU A 149 5.36 15.85 -3.82
N ARG A 150 4.11 15.92 -3.39
CA ARG A 150 2.94 15.98 -4.25
C ARG A 150 2.92 17.26 -5.07
N ARG A 151 2.61 17.10 -6.36
CA ARG A 151 2.41 18.19 -7.30
C ARG A 151 0.91 18.53 -7.42
N PRO A 152 0.54 19.73 -7.88
CA PRO A 152 -0.84 20.03 -8.25
C PRO A 152 -1.36 18.98 -9.26
N CYS A 153 -2.60 18.52 -9.13
CA CYS A 153 -3.10 17.44 -10.02
C CYS A 153 -2.99 17.79 -11.51
N LYS A 154 -3.16 19.06 -11.88
CA LYS A 154 -2.97 19.54 -13.26
C LYS A 154 -1.58 19.22 -13.84
N ASP A 155 -0.58 19.04 -12.97
CA ASP A 155 0.82 18.77 -13.26
C ASP A 155 1.24 17.34 -12.81
N SER A 156 0.28 16.53 -12.33
CA SER A 156 0.47 15.13 -11.92
C SER A 156 0.40 14.16 -13.11
N TYR A 157 0.45 12.86 -12.83
CA TYR A 157 0.48 11.79 -13.83
C TYR A 157 -0.86 11.66 -14.56
N LYS A 158 -1.03 12.45 -15.62
CA LYS A 158 -2.12 12.30 -16.60
C LYS A 158 -1.94 11.09 -17.53
N LYS A 159 -0.81 10.38 -17.42
CA LYS A 159 -0.52 9.18 -18.18
C LYS A 159 -1.03 7.96 -17.40
N ALA A 160 -1.54 6.99 -18.12
CA ALA A 160 -1.91 5.70 -17.56
C ALA A 160 -0.69 5.05 -16.88
N MET A 161 -0.90 4.65 -15.64
CA MET A 161 0.03 3.85 -14.85
C MET A 161 -0.62 2.52 -14.54
N TYR A 162 0.16 1.46 -14.42
CA TYR A 162 -0.36 0.11 -14.35
C TYR A 162 0.06 -0.56 -13.05
N SER A 163 -0.88 -1.19 -12.38
CA SER A 163 -0.61 -2.10 -11.26
C SER A 163 -1.24 -3.44 -11.56
N THR A 164 -0.66 -4.53 -11.07
CA THR A 164 -1.32 -5.84 -11.10
C THR A 164 -1.90 -6.14 -9.74
N SER A 165 -3.04 -6.83 -9.74
CA SER A 165 -3.60 -7.44 -8.54
C SER A 165 -4.08 -8.85 -8.84
N GLN A 166 -3.96 -9.73 -7.85
CA GLN A 166 -4.45 -11.10 -7.96
C GLN A 166 -5.92 -11.14 -7.53
N ASN A 167 -6.79 -11.63 -8.41
CA ASN A 167 -8.20 -11.86 -8.09
C ASN A 167 -8.91 -10.64 -7.51
N ILE A 168 -8.63 -9.46 -8.06
CA ILE A 168 -9.39 -8.26 -7.70
C ILE A 168 -10.78 -8.33 -8.34
N SER A 169 -11.78 -7.81 -7.66
CA SER A 169 -13.13 -7.70 -8.20
C SER A 169 -13.75 -6.39 -7.75
N PHE A 170 -14.61 -5.81 -8.58
CA PHE A 170 -15.33 -4.59 -8.25
C PHE A 170 -16.83 -4.80 -8.43
N ALA A 171 -17.60 -4.46 -7.40
CA ALA A 171 -19.05 -4.51 -7.46
C ALA A 171 -19.59 -3.22 -8.07
N PHE A 172 -19.98 -3.27 -9.34
CA PHE A 172 -20.61 -2.13 -10.01
C PHE A 172 -22.03 -1.89 -9.48
N GLY A 173 -22.35 -0.62 -9.26
CA GLY A 173 -23.62 -0.17 -8.69
C GLY A 173 -23.41 0.96 -7.67
N GLY A 174 -24.22 2.01 -7.74
CA GLY A 174 -24.06 3.20 -6.88
C GLY A 174 -23.06 4.21 -7.46
N LEU A 175 -22.13 4.70 -6.64
CA LEU A 175 -21.18 5.76 -7.03
C LEU A 175 -20.00 5.25 -7.88
N ASN A 176 -19.77 3.94 -7.95
CA ASN A 176 -18.62 3.33 -8.63
C ASN A 176 -17.27 3.97 -8.23
N GLN A 177 -17.06 4.11 -6.92
CA GLN A 177 -15.84 4.68 -6.36
C GLN A 177 -15.09 3.66 -5.52
N ALA A 178 -13.77 3.76 -5.52
CA ALA A 178 -12.91 2.93 -4.69
C ALA A 178 -11.65 3.67 -4.25
N ARG A 179 -11.02 3.11 -3.22
CA ARG A 179 -9.65 3.44 -2.82
C ARG A 179 -8.78 2.20 -3.00
N LEU A 180 -7.50 2.41 -3.27
CA LEU A 180 -6.56 1.30 -3.35
C LEU A 180 -6.31 0.62 -1.99
N GLY A 181 -6.57 1.32 -0.88
CA GLY A 181 -6.45 0.79 0.48
C GLY A 181 -5.02 0.43 0.91
N ASN A 182 -4.03 0.70 0.08
CA ASN A 182 -2.60 0.45 0.31
C ASN A 182 -1.76 1.52 -0.38
N PHE A 183 -0.49 1.63 0.01
CA PHE A 183 0.47 2.40 -0.76
C PHE A 183 0.90 1.58 -1.98
N THR A 184 0.45 1.98 -3.17
CA THR A 184 0.53 1.15 -4.38
C THR A 184 1.67 1.59 -5.28
N LEU A 185 2.55 0.66 -5.65
CA LEU A 185 3.51 0.88 -6.74
C LEU A 185 2.80 0.68 -8.08
N ALA A 186 2.86 1.68 -8.94
CA ALA A 186 2.34 1.60 -10.30
C ALA A 186 3.44 1.94 -11.33
N TYR A 187 3.36 1.30 -12.49
CA TYR A 187 4.41 1.27 -13.50
C TYR A 187 3.94 1.91 -14.81
N SER A 188 4.81 2.59 -15.52
CA SER A 188 4.46 3.25 -16.80
C SER A 188 4.20 2.29 -17.95
N THR A 189 4.65 1.04 -17.83
CA THR A 189 4.53 0.01 -18.85
C THR A 189 3.45 -0.98 -18.45
N ARG A 190 2.48 -1.22 -19.34
CA ARG A 190 1.44 -2.23 -19.10
C ARG A 190 2.10 -3.61 -18.98
N PRO A 191 1.96 -4.29 -17.83
CA PRO A 191 2.48 -5.63 -17.68
C PRO A 191 1.69 -6.60 -18.54
N GLN A 192 2.33 -7.69 -18.97
CA GLN A 192 1.60 -8.82 -19.54
C GLN A 192 0.87 -9.51 -18.38
N ALA A 193 -0.46 -9.57 -18.44
CA ALA A 193 -1.26 -10.29 -17.46
C ALA A 193 -0.86 -11.77 -17.45
N ALA A 194 -0.50 -12.30 -16.28
CA ALA A 194 -0.14 -13.70 -16.10
C ALA A 194 -1.23 -14.43 -15.30
N GLY A 195 -1.81 -15.49 -15.87
CA GLY A 195 -2.87 -16.27 -15.24
C GLY A 195 -4.09 -15.41 -14.91
N ASP A 196 -4.57 -15.47 -13.67
CA ASP A 196 -5.75 -14.74 -13.18
C ASP A 196 -5.42 -13.32 -12.66
N GLN A 197 -4.25 -12.78 -13.03
CA GLN A 197 -3.92 -11.38 -12.70
C GLN A 197 -4.73 -10.42 -13.55
N GLN A 198 -5.38 -9.46 -12.89
CA GLN A 198 -6.00 -8.33 -13.55
C GLN A 198 -5.04 -7.15 -13.55
N VAL A 199 -5.09 -6.37 -14.63
CA VAL A 199 -4.33 -5.13 -14.75
C VAL A 199 -5.25 -3.97 -14.37
N LEU A 200 -4.79 -3.15 -13.45
CA LEU A 200 -5.41 -1.88 -13.10
C LEU A 200 -4.75 -0.77 -13.91
N THR A 201 -5.54 -0.08 -14.73
CA THR A 201 -5.13 1.13 -15.43
C THR A 201 -5.48 2.34 -14.56
N ILE A 202 -4.48 2.97 -13.96
CA ILE A 202 -4.65 4.00 -12.92
C ILE A 202 -4.18 5.36 -13.44
N TYR A 203 -5.04 6.37 -13.30
CA TYR A 203 -4.74 7.78 -13.49
C TYR A 203 -4.73 8.44 -12.12
N SER A 204 -3.55 8.86 -11.65
CA SER A 204 -3.37 9.34 -10.27
C SER A 204 -2.92 10.79 -10.22
N CYS A 205 -3.68 11.60 -9.49
CA CYS A 205 -3.33 12.95 -9.08
C CYS A 205 -2.33 12.96 -7.92
N PHE A 206 -2.30 11.91 -7.08
CA PHE A 206 -1.54 11.86 -5.83
C PHE A 206 -0.21 11.10 -5.97
N GLY A 207 -0.02 10.38 -7.08
CA GLY A 207 1.16 9.58 -7.36
C GLY A 207 2.44 10.40 -7.37
N ILE A 208 3.54 9.79 -6.91
CA ILE A 208 4.87 10.40 -6.79
C ILE A 208 5.89 9.54 -7.53
N ALA A 209 6.65 10.09 -8.48
CA ALA A 209 7.82 9.38 -9.01
C ALA A 209 8.87 9.17 -7.93
N ILE A 210 9.22 7.91 -7.76
CA ILE A 210 10.11 7.47 -6.69
C ILE A 210 11.53 7.15 -7.20
N GLU A 211 11.72 6.92 -8.50
CA GLU A 211 13.02 6.48 -9.03
C GLU A 211 14.15 7.50 -8.82
N LYS A 212 13.82 8.79 -8.73
CA LYS A 212 14.80 9.84 -8.38
C LYS A 212 15.47 9.61 -7.03
N PHE A 213 14.83 8.88 -6.12
CA PHE A 213 15.38 8.50 -4.81
C PHE A 213 16.30 7.28 -4.88
N PHE A 214 16.41 6.62 -6.03
CA PHE A 214 17.17 5.38 -6.25
C PHE A 214 18.16 5.50 -7.43
N ASP A 215 18.74 6.68 -7.60
CA ASP A 215 19.74 6.98 -8.64
C ASP A 215 19.29 6.75 -10.09
N LYS A 216 17.99 6.96 -10.34
CA LYS A 216 17.40 6.86 -11.67
C LYS A 216 16.57 8.10 -11.96
N GLU A 217 16.86 8.77 -13.06
CA GLU A 217 16.03 9.89 -13.54
C GLU A 217 14.97 9.37 -14.52
N SER A 218 13.95 8.72 -13.98
CA SER A 218 12.78 8.30 -14.75
C SER A 218 11.50 8.34 -13.94
N ASP A 219 10.37 8.43 -14.64
CA ASP A 219 9.03 8.40 -14.06
C ASP A 219 8.34 7.06 -14.34
N ARG A 220 9.11 5.96 -14.43
CA ARG A 220 8.58 4.63 -14.78
C ARG A 220 7.86 3.97 -13.62
N ILE A 221 8.21 4.35 -12.39
CA ILE A 221 7.58 3.82 -11.19
C ILE A 221 7.10 5.00 -10.35
N ILE A 222 5.81 4.98 -10.05
CA ILE A 222 5.18 5.92 -9.13
C ILE A 222 4.69 5.18 -7.89
N LEU A 223 4.69 5.87 -6.76
CA LEU A 223 4.05 5.43 -5.53
C LEU A 223 2.77 6.25 -5.33
N ILE A 224 1.65 5.56 -5.23
CA ILE A 224 0.32 6.14 -5.05
C ILE A 224 -0.06 5.99 -3.56
N PRO A 225 -0.43 7.08 -2.86
CA PRO A 225 -0.90 6.99 -1.49
C PRO A 225 -2.31 6.39 -1.42
N LEU A 226 -2.64 5.89 -0.24
CA LEU A 226 -3.90 5.20 0.08
C LEU A 226 -5.14 6.11 0.16
N SER A 227 -4.97 7.44 0.27
CA SER A 227 -6.08 8.38 0.49
C SER A 227 -6.82 8.79 -0.80
N GLU A 228 -6.26 8.48 -1.97
CA GLU A 228 -6.85 8.85 -3.26
C GLU A 228 -8.12 8.02 -3.54
N ILE A 229 -9.20 8.70 -3.88
CA ILE A 229 -10.47 8.11 -4.29
C ILE A 229 -10.51 8.16 -5.82
N PHE A 230 -10.80 7.01 -6.40
CA PHE A 230 -10.89 6.83 -7.85
C PHE A 230 -12.32 6.53 -8.26
N GLN A 231 -12.70 7.04 -9.41
CA GLN A 231 -13.84 6.55 -10.16
C GLN A 231 -13.43 5.27 -10.89
N VAL A 232 -14.20 4.20 -10.71
CA VAL A 232 -13.92 2.89 -11.26
C VAL A 232 -14.79 2.63 -12.49
N SER A 233 -14.17 2.14 -13.55
CA SER A 233 -14.83 1.68 -14.77
C SER A 233 -14.17 0.41 -15.29
N GLN A 234 -14.86 -0.35 -16.13
CA GLN A 234 -14.35 -1.57 -16.73
C GLN A 234 -13.61 -1.25 -18.04
N GLU A 235 -12.45 -1.88 -18.28
CA GLU A 235 -11.70 -1.71 -19.51
C GLU A 235 -12.24 -2.65 -20.61
N GLY A 236 -13.12 -2.12 -21.45
CA GLY A 236 -13.77 -2.90 -22.51
C GLY A 236 -14.63 -4.04 -21.95
N ASP A 237 -14.60 -5.19 -22.62
CA ASP A 237 -15.35 -6.40 -22.20
C ASP A 237 -14.52 -7.32 -21.28
N GLY A 238 -13.34 -6.87 -20.84
CA GLY A 238 -12.42 -7.65 -20.00
C GLY A 238 -12.63 -7.46 -18.50
N ASN A 239 -11.86 -8.19 -17.69
CA ASN A 239 -11.87 -8.03 -16.23
C ASN A 239 -10.94 -6.90 -15.73
N ASP A 240 -10.21 -6.24 -16.62
CA ASP A 240 -9.32 -5.12 -16.27
C ASP A 240 -10.16 -3.91 -15.84
N LEU A 241 -9.63 -3.14 -14.87
CA LEU A 241 -10.31 -1.98 -14.30
C LEU A 241 -9.53 -0.71 -14.57
N VAL A 242 -10.26 0.37 -14.88
CA VAL A 242 -9.73 1.71 -15.03
C VAL A 242 -10.13 2.56 -13.82
N LEU A 243 -9.13 3.15 -13.17
CA LEU A 243 -9.27 4.02 -11.99
C LEU A 243 -8.86 5.45 -12.37
N GLN A 244 -9.76 6.41 -12.20
CA GLN A 244 -9.59 7.82 -12.61
C GLN A 244 -9.89 8.83 -11.51
#